data_AF-A0ABD0YC21-F1
#
_entry.id   AF-A0ABD0YC21-F1
#
_cell.length_a   1.000
_cell.length_b   1.000
_cell.length_c   1.000
_cell.angle_alpha   90.00
_cell.angle_beta   90.00
_cell.angle_gamma   90.00
#
_symmetry.space_group_name_H-M   'P 1'
#
loop_
_entity.id
_entity.type
_entity.pdbx_description
1 polymer ?
#
loop_
_entity_poly.entity_id
_entity_poly.type
_entity_poly.pdbx_seq_one_letter_code
_entity_poly.pdbx_strand_id
1 'polypeptide(L)'
;VNEYTQRTHTCGELRNSHVGSHVRLCGWLEFQRMNRFAVLRDAYGSTQIVIPEDRGDIMKELNETALESSVSIEGLVDLRPESQINEKMATGEIEVNVSDYKVLGKAIKKLPFTIRNYNKATESVRMRYRYLDLRYPEMQAMLRLRSQFIMRMREFLINQRSFVEVETPTLFRRTPGGAQEFVVPTHHPGEFYSLVQSPQQLKQLLMVGGTDRYFQVARCYRDEGARPDRQPEFTQLDIELSFTDSSQVMRLVEELLATSWPSSLPPLSIPFPTMTFEQAFSDYGTDQPDVRYGCKVFCFMLESFLL
;
A
#
# COMPACT_ATOMS: atom_id res chain seq x y z
N VAL A 1 10.63 -7.74 13.25
CA VAL A 1 11.09 -7.73 11.82
C VAL A 1 12.52 -8.22 11.62
N ASN A 2 13.32 -8.36 12.68
CA ASN A 2 14.70 -8.85 12.61
C ASN A 2 14.85 -10.33 13.03
N GLU A 3 13.73 -11.01 13.26
CA GLU A 3 13.69 -12.47 13.40
C GLU A 3 13.67 -13.13 12.01
N TYR A 4 14.17 -14.37 11.91
CA TYR A 4 14.29 -15.15 10.66
C TYR A 4 15.15 -14.48 9.58
N THR A 5 16.17 -13.73 9.98
CA THR A 5 17.08 -13.02 9.08
C THR A 5 18.49 -12.97 9.66
N GLN A 6 19.48 -12.63 8.82
CA GLN A 6 20.86 -12.47 9.24
C GLN A 6 21.15 -11.08 9.84
N ARG A 7 20.28 -10.09 9.62
CA ARG A 7 20.43 -8.73 10.19
C ARG A 7 20.00 -8.68 11.66
N THR A 8 20.66 -7.83 12.44
CA THR A 8 20.26 -7.57 13.84
C THR A 8 19.20 -6.48 13.92
N HIS A 9 19.31 -5.48 13.03
CA HIS A 9 18.49 -4.28 13.05
C HIS A 9 18.02 -3.91 11.64
N THR A 10 16.94 -3.15 11.54
CA THR A 10 16.55 -2.45 10.30
C THR A 10 17.38 -1.19 10.10
N CYS A 11 17.48 -0.72 8.86
CA CYS A 11 18.19 0.53 8.56
C CYS A 11 17.45 1.78 9.07
N GLY A 12 16.18 1.68 9.47
CA GLY A 12 15.38 2.82 9.93
C GLY A 12 15.20 2.93 11.45
N GLU A 13 15.56 1.91 12.22
CA GLU A 13 15.21 1.84 13.66
C GLU A 13 16.28 2.32 14.63
N LEU A 14 17.53 2.50 14.18
CA LEU A 14 18.62 2.94 15.04
C LEU A 14 18.39 4.35 15.59
N ARG A 15 18.71 4.55 16.87
CA ARG A 15 18.51 5.78 17.66
C ARG A 15 19.68 5.95 18.63
N ASN A 16 19.77 7.10 19.31
CA ASN A 16 20.78 7.38 20.33
C ASN A 16 20.88 6.26 21.41
N SER A 17 19.76 5.62 21.77
CA SER A 17 19.74 4.46 22.69
C SER A 17 20.55 3.24 22.23
N HIS A 18 20.98 3.18 20.97
CA HIS A 18 21.76 2.08 20.41
C HIS A 18 23.26 2.38 20.32
N VAL A 19 23.72 3.59 20.69
CA VAL A 19 25.14 3.97 20.66
C VAL A 19 25.97 2.98 21.46
N GLY A 20 27.10 2.56 20.90
CA GLY A 20 27.98 1.53 21.46
C GLY A 20 27.55 0.09 21.16
N SER A 21 26.41 -0.14 20.49
CA SER A 21 25.98 -1.47 20.08
C SER A 21 26.63 -1.91 18.78
N HIS A 22 27.03 -3.18 18.70
CA HIS A 22 27.39 -3.82 17.43
C HIS A 22 26.13 -4.22 16.67
N VAL A 23 26.04 -3.81 15.41
CA VAL A 23 24.87 -4.06 14.56
C VAL A 23 25.30 -4.65 13.22
N ARG A 24 24.48 -5.56 12.70
CA ARG A 24 24.51 -6.00 11.30
C ARG A 24 23.28 -5.45 10.58
N LEU A 25 23.51 -4.63 9.56
CA LEU A 25 22.46 -4.08 8.70
C LEU A 25 22.56 -4.68 7.30
N CYS A 26 21.41 -4.89 6.66
CA CYS A 26 21.33 -5.31 5.26
C CYS A 26 20.38 -4.37 4.53
N GLY A 27 20.79 -3.87 3.38
CA GLY A 27 20.00 -2.91 2.62
C GLY A 27 20.59 -2.61 1.23
N TRP A 28 20.08 -1.56 0.61
CA TRP A 28 20.55 -1.05 -0.67
C TRP A 28 21.39 0.21 -0.47
N LEU A 29 22.52 0.26 -1.17
CA LEU A 29 23.39 1.44 -1.18
C LEU A 29 22.67 2.60 -1.89
N GLU A 30 22.07 3.49 -1.14
CA GLU A 30 21.22 4.57 -1.68
C GLU A 30 22.05 5.74 -2.21
N PHE A 31 23.08 6.12 -1.45
CA PHE A 31 23.90 7.29 -1.73
C PHE A 31 25.30 7.11 -1.17
N GLN A 32 26.27 7.79 -1.77
CA GLN A 32 27.66 7.80 -1.34
C GLN A 32 28.27 9.18 -1.56
N ARG A 33 29.13 9.62 -0.64
CA ARG A 33 29.89 10.88 -0.73
C ARG A 33 31.29 10.75 -0.11
N MET A 34 32.21 11.56 -0.63
CA MET A 34 33.59 11.68 -0.12
C MET A 34 34.30 10.34 0.09
N ASN A 35 34.00 9.34 -0.75
CA ASN A 35 34.59 8.00 -0.79
C ASN A 35 34.48 7.12 0.47
N ARG A 36 33.94 7.64 1.60
CA ARG A 36 33.84 6.91 2.87
C ARG A 36 32.47 6.96 3.54
N PHE A 37 31.61 7.90 3.15
CA PHE A 37 30.27 8.01 3.71
C PHE A 37 29.27 7.43 2.72
N ALA A 38 28.37 6.60 3.22
CA ALA A 38 27.28 6.06 2.44
C ALA A 38 25.98 6.05 3.25
N VAL A 39 24.86 5.96 2.54
CA VAL A 39 23.54 5.78 3.14
C VAL A 39 23.04 4.40 2.71
N LEU A 40 22.74 3.58 3.71
CA LEU A 40 22.12 2.28 3.52
C LEU A 40 20.62 2.40 3.77
N ARG A 41 19.82 2.00 2.77
CA ARG A 41 18.36 2.04 2.85
C ARG A 41 17.80 0.62 2.90
N ASP A 42 16.79 0.39 3.72
CA ASP A 42 15.89 -0.76 3.59
C ASP A 42 14.42 -0.32 3.52
N ALA A 43 13.49 -1.25 3.66
CA ALA A 43 12.07 -0.95 3.58
C ALA A 43 11.51 -0.17 4.79
N TYR A 44 12.33 0.07 5.83
CA TYR A 44 11.95 0.70 7.09
C TYR A 44 12.61 2.07 7.28
N GLY A 45 13.64 2.39 6.52
CA GLY A 45 14.29 3.69 6.52
C GLY A 45 15.72 3.62 6.01
N SER A 46 16.49 4.65 6.32
CA SER A 46 17.90 4.77 5.92
C SER A 46 18.78 5.13 7.10
N THR A 47 20.01 4.60 7.14
CA THR A 47 21.05 4.91 8.12
C THR A 47 22.33 5.31 7.39
N GLN A 48 23.07 6.28 7.93
CA GLN A 48 24.42 6.60 7.44
C GLN A 48 25.42 5.57 7.96
N ILE A 49 26.24 5.06 7.05
CA ILE A 49 27.40 4.24 7.35
C ILE A 49 28.68 5.03 7.03
N VAL A 50 29.70 4.84 7.85
CA VAL A 50 31.01 5.49 7.70
C VAL A 50 32.07 4.41 7.66
N ILE A 51 32.94 4.47 6.66
CA ILE A 51 34.13 3.61 6.60
C ILE A 51 35.26 4.31 7.36
N PRO A 52 35.78 3.70 8.44
CA PRO A 52 36.93 4.23 9.17
C PRO A 52 38.17 4.40 8.26
N GLU A 53 39.03 5.37 8.57
CA GLU A 53 40.18 5.72 7.71
C GLU A 53 41.23 4.60 7.62
N ASP A 54 41.32 3.74 8.64
CA ASP A 54 42.17 2.57 8.70
C ASP A 54 41.62 1.36 7.89
N ARG A 55 40.41 1.46 7.34
CA ARG A 55 39.73 0.42 6.55
C ARG A 55 39.74 0.69 5.04
N GLY A 56 40.95 0.87 4.49
CA GLY A 56 41.16 1.11 3.06
C GLY A 56 40.67 -0.02 2.14
N ASP A 57 40.63 -1.25 2.63
CA ASP A 57 40.06 -2.43 1.97
C ASP A 57 38.56 -2.24 1.69
N ILE A 58 37.78 -1.94 2.73
CA ILE A 58 36.34 -1.69 2.62
C ILE A 58 36.08 -0.42 1.82
N MET A 59 36.90 0.62 2.01
CA MET A 59 36.74 1.87 1.27
C MET A 59 36.84 1.64 -0.23
N LYS A 60 37.80 0.82 -0.68
CA LYS A 60 37.92 0.45 -2.09
C LYS A 60 36.68 -0.32 -2.59
N GLU A 61 36.23 -1.32 -1.84
CA GLU A 61 35.06 -2.12 -2.22
C GLU A 61 33.78 -1.28 -2.31
N LEU A 62 33.56 -0.37 -1.36
CA LEU A 62 32.45 0.59 -1.38
C LEU A 62 32.50 1.46 -2.64
N ASN A 63 33.66 2.03 -2.99
CA ASN A 63 33.83 2.87 -4.18
C ASN A 63 33.61 2.12 -5.50
N GLU A 64 33.84 0.80 -5.53
CA GLU A 64 33.55 -0.04 -6.69
C GLU A 64 32.08 -0.51 -6.73
N THR A 65 31.37 -0.44 -5.61
CA THR A 65 29.97 -0.86 -5.50
C THR A 65 29.05 0.16 -6.17
N ALA A 66 28.27 -0.29 -7.16
CA ALA A 66 27.26 0.55 -7.79
C ALA A 66 26.14 0.89 -6.78
N LEU A 67 25.58 2.09 -6.86
CA LEU A 67 24.36 2.45 -6.13
C LEU A 67 23.25 1.43 -6.43
N GLU A 68 22.36 1.24 -5.45
CA GLU A 68 21.26 0.27 -5.45
C GLU A 68 21.68 -1.20 -5.47
N SER A 69 22.98 -1.49 -5.30
CA SER A 69 23.46 -2.82 -4.95
C SER A 69 23.00 -3.19 -3.54
N SER A 70 22.65 -4.46 -3.32
CA SER A 70 22.35 -4.95 -1.98
C SER A 70 23.63 -5.33 -1.25
N VAL A 71 23.75 -4.88 -0.01
CA VAL A 71 24.95 -5.04 0.82
C VAL A 71 24.57 -5.43 2.23
N SER A 72 25.47 -6.14 2.90
CA SER A 72 25.45 -6.39 4.35
C SER A 72 26.65 -5.68 4.96
N ILE A 73 26.43 -5.02 6.08
CA ILE A 73 27.49 -4.37 6.85
C ILE A 73 27.40 -4.81 8.30
N GLU A 74 28.54 -4.90 8.97
CA GLU A 74 28.64 -4.98 10.43
C GLU A 74 29.42 -3.78 10.94
N GLY A 75 29.01 -3.21 12.07
CA GLY A 75 29.68 -2.06 12.62
C GLY A 75 29.21 -1.66 14.01
N LEU A 76 29.86 -0.64 14.56
CA LEU A 76 29.54 -0.04 15.84
C LEU A 76 28.67 1.21 15.60
N VAL A 77 27.55 1.32 16.33
CA VAL A 77 26.74 2.55 16.30
C VAL A 77 27.44 3.64 17.10
N ASP A 78 27.58 4.82 16.50
CA ASP A 78 28.22 5.98 17.10
C ASP A 78 27.37 7.24 16.90
N LEU A 79 27.64 8.27 17.71
CA LEU A 79 27.02 9.58 17.55
C LEU A 79 27.66 10.31 16.38
N ARG A 80 26.84 11.02 15.61
CA ARG A 80 27.39 12.01 14.69
C ARG A 80 27.95 13.20 15.49
N PRO A 81 28.98 13.87 14.96
CA PRO A 81 29.34 15.19 15.46
C PRO A 81 28.12 16.12 15.45
N GLU A 82 27.98 16.99 16.47
CA GLU A 82 26.82 17.89 16.61
C GLU A 82 26.55 18.71 15.33
N SER A 83 27.62 19.13 14.64
CA SER A 83 27.54 19.88 13.39
C SER A 83 27.07 19.07 12.16
N GLN A 84 26.93 17.75 12.29
CA GLN A 84 26.58 16.81 11.21
C GLN A 84 25.27 16.05 11.47
N ILE A 85 24.54 16.41 12.54
CA ILE A 85 23.21 15.88 12.80
C ILE A 85 22.27 16.24 11.65
N ASN A 86 21.55 15.25 11.12
CA ASN A 86 20.59 15.45 10.05
C ASN A 86 19.15 15.32 10.56
N GLU A 87 18.53 16.46 10.91
CA GLU A 87 17.15 16.52 11.43
C GLU A 87 16.10 15.96 10.45
N LYS A 88 16.42 15.84 9.16
CA LYS A 88 15.50 15.27 8.15
C LYS A 88 15.49 13.74 8.14
N MET A 89 16.40 13.09 8.87
CA MET A 89 16.50 11.63 8.96
C MET A 89 16.19 11.17 10.38
N ALA A 90 15.36 10.15 10.53
CA ALA A 90 15.04 9.57 11.84
C ALA A 90 16.27 8.98 12.56
N THR A 91 17.31 8.58 11.81
CA THR A 91 18.59 8.12 12.32
C THR A 91 19.68 9.20 12.20
N GLY A 92 19.28 10.48 12.12
CA GLY A 92 20.15 11.59 11.77
C GLY A 92 21.18 11.97 12.82
N GLU A 93 20.97 11.56 14.07
CA GLU A 93 21.86 11.77 15.22
C GLU A 93 22.98 10.72 15.30
N ILE A 94 22.84 9.60 14.60
CA ILE A 94 23.76 8.46 14.68
C ILE A 94 24.36 8.11 13.32
N GLU A 95 25.43 7.34 13.36
CA GLU A 95 26.03 6.66 12.22
C GLU A 95 26.59 5.30 12.63
N VAL A 96 26.92 4.46 11.65
CA VAL A 96 27.53 3.14 11.90
C VAL A 96 28.94 3.12 11.35
N ASN A 97 29.92 2.96 12.24
CA ASN A 97 31.32 2.76 11.91
C ASN A 97 31.53 1.32 11.43
N VAL A 98 31.75 1.16 10.13
CA VAL A 98 31.75 -0.14 9.46
C VAL A 98 33.03 -0.92 9.75
N SER A 99 32.85 -2.13 10.26
CA SER A 99 33.88 -3.12 10.56
C SER A 99 33.88 -4.32 9.59
N ASP A 100 32.76 -4.61 8.93
CA ASP A 100 32.70 -5.59 7.85
C ASP A 100 31.74 -5.11 6.77
N TYR A 101 32.04 -5.41 5.51
CA TYR A 101 31.26 -5.00 4.36
C TYR A 101 31.23 -6.14 3.34
N LYS A 102 30.02 -6.50 2.89
CA LYS A 102 29.81 -7.58 1.93
C LYS A 102 28.77 -7.19 0.90
N VAL A 103 29.13 -7.24 -0.38
CA VAL A 103 28.18 -7.12 -1.47
C VAL A 103 27.37 -8.41 -1.62
N LEU A 104 26.06 -8.34 -1.39
CA LEU A 104 25.12 -9.48 -1.53
C LEU A 104 24.64 -9.62 -2.97
N GLY A 105 24.43 -8.50 -3.66
CA GLY A 105 23.92 -8.47 -5.02
C GLY A 105 24.33 -7.18 -5.73
N LYS A 106 25.01 -7.31 -6.87
CA LYS A 106 25.50 -6.18 -7.66
C LYS A 106 24.38 -5.58 -8.50
N ALA A 107 24.19 -4.27 -8.40
CA ALA A 107 23.37 -3.52 -9.35
C ALA A 107 24.20 -3.15 -10.59
N ILE A 108 23.50 -2.93 -11.70
CA ILE A 108 24.10 -2.34 -12.90
C ILE A 108 24.42 -0.87 -12.63
N LYS A 109 25.56 -0.38 -13.16
CA LYS A 109 26.01 1.00 -12.91
C LYS A 109 25.05 2.07 -13.41
N LYS A 110 24.29 1.80 -14.49
CA LYS A 110 23.34 2.75 -15.09
C LYS A 110 21.93 2.18 -15.01
N LEU A 111 21.22 2.55 -13.95
CA LEU A 111 19.80 2.22 -13.80
C LEU A 111 18.93 3.03 -14.78
N PRO A 112 17.74 2.51 -15.14
CA PRO A 112 16.79 3.23 -16.00
C PRO A 112 16.31 4.56 -15.39
N PHE A 113 16.30 4.66 -14.07
CA PHE A 113 16.12 5.92 -13.33
C PHE A 113 16.75 5.81 -11.93
N THR A 114 16.95 6.95 -11.29
CA THR A 114 17.45 7.00 -9.90
C THR A 114 16.29 7.12 -8.93
N ILE A 115 16.35 6.39 -7.82
CA ILE A 115 15.34 6.46 -6.76
C ILE A 115 15.61 7.71 -5.92
N ARG A 116 15.01 8.83 -6.32
CA ARG A 116 15.09 10.14 -5.64
C ARG A 116 13.73 10.81 -5.57
N ASN A 117 13.50 11.58 -4.51
CA ASN A 117 12.21 12.24 -4.27
C ASN A 117 11.87 13.33 -5.30
N TYR A 118 12.89 13.96 -5.89
CA TYR A 118 12.76 14.97 -6.94
C TYR A 118 13.16 14.40 -8.31
N ASN A 119 12.60 14.98 -9.38
CA ASN A 119 12.83 14.56 -10.77
C ASN A 119 12.58 13.06 -10.99
N LYS A 120 11.46 12.55 -10.45
CA LYS A 120 11.04 11.16 -10.64
C LYS A 120 10.85 10.84 -12.11
N ALA A 121 11.09 9.58 -12.48
CA ALA A 121 10.80 9.09 -13.82
C ALA A 121 9.30 9.18 -14.16
N THR A 122 8.99 9.24 -15.45
CA THR A 122 7.62 9.22 -15.94
C THR A 122 6.90 7.94 -15.50
N GLU A 123 5.57 7.99 -15.37
CA GLU A 123 4.77 6.83 -14.99
C GLU A 123 5.04 5.61 -15.88
N SER A 124 5.13 5.80 -17.20
CA SER A 124 5.42 4.73 -18.15
C SER A 124 6.74 3.99 -17.86
N VAL A 125 7.80 4.72 -17.51
CA VAL A 125 9.09 4.15 -17.14
C VAL A 125 9.00 3.46 -15.77
N ARG A 126 8.30 4.07 -14.81
CA ARG A 126 8.09 3.49 -13.47
C ARG A 126 7.31 2.18 -13.56
N MET A 127 6.28 2.10 -14.40
CA MET A 127 5.50 0.87 -14.63
C MET A 127 6.34 -0.20 -15.33
N ARG A 128 7.16 0.16 -16.32
CA ARG A 128 8.06 -0.78 -17.01
C ARG A 128 9.09 -1.40 -16.06
N TYR A 129 9.61 -0.61 -15.11
CA TYR A 129 10.58 -1.06 -14.11
C TYR A 129 9.99 -1.01 -12.70
N ARG A 130 8.77 -1.53 -12.55
CA ARG A 130 8.01 -1.43 -11.29
C ARG A 130 8.76 -2.01 -10.09
N TYR A 131 9.59 -3.03 -10.29
CA TYR A 131 10.44 -3.61 -9.24
C TYR A 131 11.47 -2.62 -8.65
N LEU A 132 11.93 -1.62 -9.41
CA LEU A 132 12.74 -0.51 -8.88
C LEU A 132 11.87 0.55 -8.22
N ASP A 133 10.74 0.87 -8.85
CA ASP A 133 9.81 1.87 -8.32
C ASP A 133 9.23 1.48 -6.96
N LEU A 134 9.04 0.18 -6.71
CA LEU A 134 8.63 -0.32 -5.41
C LEU A 134 9.63 -0.02 -4.29
N ARG A 135 10.87 0.37 -4.59
CA ARG A 135 11.87 0.78 -3.57
C ARG A 135 11.66 2.20 -3.05
N TYR A 136 10.82 3.01 -3.68
CA TYR A 136 10.49 4.33 -3.14
C TYR A 136 9.82 4.19 -1.76
N PRO A 137 10.23 5.01 -0.76
CA PRO A 137 9.60 4.98 0.56
C PRO A 137 8.08 5.17 0.52
N GLU A 138 7.58 6.03 -0.37
CA GLU A 138 6.13 6.23 -0.56
C GLU A 138 5.42 4.94 -1.01
N MET A 139 6.01 4.20 -1.94
CA MET A 139 5.42 2.97 -2.47
C MET A 139 5.40 1.87 -1.40
N GLN A 140 6.47 1.74 -0.62
CA GLN A 140 6.53 0.85 0.53
C GLN A 140 5.48 1.22 1.59
N ALA A 141 5.34 2.50 1.91
CA ALA A 141 4.35 2.99 2.86
C ALA A 141 2.92 2.67 2.40
N MET A 142 2.58 2.92 1.13
CA MET A 142 1.25 2.64 0.59
C MET A 142 0.92 1.14 0.60
N LEU A 143 1.87 0.28 0.24
CA LEU A 143 1.66 -1.18 0.29
C LEU A 143 1.46 -1.70 1.71
N ARG A 144 2.25 -1.22 2.67
CA ARG A 144 2.11 -1.59 4.09
C ARG A 144 0.81 -1.07 4.67
N LEU A 145 0.43 0.16 4.34
CA LEU A 145 -0.85 0.75 4.73
C LEU A 145 -2.02 -0.11 4.24
N ARG A 146 -2.03 -0.47 2.95
CA ARG A 146 -3.05 -1.36 2.37
C ARG A 146 -3.11 -2.70 3.10
N SER A 147 -1.96 -3.32 3.36
CA SER A 147 -1.88 -4.61 4.07
C SER A 147 -2.46 -4.53 5.48
N GLN A 148 -2.05 -3.52 6.26
CA GLN A 148 -2.55 -3.29 7.63
C GLN A 148 -4.03 -2.97 7.65
N PHE A 149 -4.50 -2.13 6.73
CA PHE A 149 -5.90 -1.76 6.61
C PHE A 149 -6.79 -2.98 6.34
N ILE A 150 -6.39 -3.84 5.39
CA ILE A 150 -7.10 -5.10 5.11
C ILE A 150 -7.07 -6.04 6.31
N MET A 151 -5.95 -6.17 7.01
CA MET A 151 -5.87 -7.01 8.21
C MET A 151 -6.83 -6.53 9.30
N ARG A 152 -6.89 -5.23 9.57
CA ARG A 152 -7.83 -4.67 10.57
C ARG A 152 -9.29 -4.91 10.18
N MET A 153 -9.63 -4.82 8.89
CA MET A 153 -10.96 -5.18 8.41
C MET A 153 -11.28 -6.66 8.68
N ARG A 154 -10.33 -7.57 8.43
CA ARG A 154 -10.49 -9.00 8.77
C ARG A 154 -10.68 -9.22 10.27
N GLU A 155 -9.84 -8.59 11.09
CA GLU A 155 -9.91 -8.70 12.55
C GLU A 155 -11.27 -8.24 13.08
N PHE A 156 -11.79 -7.13 12.58
CA PHE A 156 -13.13 -6.65 12.95
C PHE A 156 -14.22 -7.63 12.53
N LEU A 157 -14.24 -8.03 11.25
CA LEU A 157 -15.29 -8.90 10.71
C LEU A 157 -15.30 -10.27 11.40
N ILE A 158 -14.14 -10.93 11.51
CA ILE A 158 -14.03 -12.27 12.11
C ILE A 158 -14.21 -12.18 13.63
N ASN A 159 -13.34 -11.43 14.32
CA ASN A 159 -13.23 -11.54 15.78
C ASN A 159 -14.31 -10.76 16.54
N GLN A 160 -14.86 -9.69 15.95
CA GLN A 160 -15.83 -8.82 16.64
C GLN A 160 -17.26 -8.96 16.11
N ARG A 161 -17.42 -9.44 14.88
CA ARG A 161 -18.73 -9.53 14.20
C ARG A 161 -19.06 -10.94 13.71
N SER A 162 -18.20 -11.93 14.01
CA SER A 162 -18.42 -13.36 13.75
C SER A 162 -18.71 -13.68 12.28
N PHE A 163 -18.07 -12.96 11.36
CA PHE A 163 -18.10 -13.28 9.94
C PHE A 163 -17.17 -14.44 9.61
N VAL A 164 -17.51 -15.18 8.56
CA VAL A 164 -16.69 -16.24 7.99
C VAL A 164 -16.07 -15.74 6.67
N GLU A 165 -14.72 -15.78 6.57
CA GLU A 165 -14.03 -15.52 5.31
C GLU A 165 -14.17 -16.77 4.43
N VAL A 166 -14.90 -16.67 3.30
CA VAL A 166 -15.09 -17.79 2.37
C VAL A 166 -14.50 -17.42 1.02
N GLU A 167 -13.64 -18.27 0.48
CA GLU A 167 -13.12 -18.09 -0.88
C GLU A 167 -14.13 -18.63 -1.89
N THR A 168 -14.49 -17.79 -2.86
CA THR A 168 -15.41 -18.13 -3.94
C THR A 168 -14.66 -18.31 -5.28
N PRO A 169 -15.07 -19.27 -6.13
CA PRO A 169 -14.42 -19.49 -7.43
C PRO A 169 -14.41 -18.28 -8.37
N THR A 170 -13.27 -18.06 -9.03
CA THR A 170 -13.09 -16.99 -10.03
C THR A 170 -13.49 -17.40 -11.45
N LEU A 171 -13.23 -18.66 -11.82
CA LEU A 171 -13.65 -19.22 -13.11
C LEU A 171 -15.10 -19.68 -12.96
N PHE A 172 -16.03 -18.94 -13.56
CA PHE A 172 -17.44 -19.17 -13.35
C PHE A 172 -18.24 -19.08 -14.64
N ARG A 173 -19.52 -19.42 -14.59
CA ARG A 173 -20.42 -19.19 -15.73
C ARG A 173 -20.68 -17.70 -15.90
N ARG A 174 -20.85 -17.27 -17.15
CA ARG A 174 -21.22 -15.89 -17.48
C ARG A 174 -22.52 -15.49 -16.79
N THR A 175 -22.55 -14.28 -16.21
CA THR A 175 -23.77 -13.70 -15.63
C THR A 175 -24.41 -12.73 -16.62
N PRO A 176 -25.67 -12.94 -17.06
CA PRO A 176 -26.36 -11.98 -17.92
C PRO A 176 -26.61 -10.65 -17.18
N GLY A 177 -26.41 -9.52 -17.86
CA GLY A 177 -26.80 -8.18 -17.38
C GLY A 177 -25.69 -7.29 -16.81
N GLY A 178 -24.46 -7.80 -16.68
CA GLY A 178 -23.30 -7.04 -16.19
C GLY A 178 -22.50 -6.31 -17.27
N ALA A 179 -21.32 -5.80 -16.88
CA ALA A 179 -20.33 -5.28 -17.82
C ALA A 179 -19.79 -6.40 -18.74
N GLN A 180 -18.89 -6.07 -19.66
CA GLN A 180 -18.20 -7.10 -20.44
C GLN A 180 -17.27 -7.91 -19.51
N GLU A 181 -17.25 -9.24 -19.68
CA GLU A 181 -16.48 -10.17 -18.86
C GLU A 181 -15.33 -10.78 -19.68
N PHE A 182 -14.20 -11.02 -19.02
CA PHE A 182 -13.08 -11.73 -19.64
C PHE A 182 -13.42 -13.21 -19.80
N VAL A 183 -13.09 -13.75 -20.97
CA VAL A 183 -13.32 -15.16 -21.32
C VAL A 183 -12.05 -15.97 -21.15
N VAL A 184 -12.18 -17.13 -20.51
CA VAL A 184 -11.10 -18.11 -20.34
C VAL A 184 -11.52 -19.41 -21.06
N PRO A 185 -10.93 -19.72 -22.24
CA PRO A 185 -11.29 -20.92 -22.98
C PRO A 185 -10.92 -22.20 -22.24
N THR A 186 -11.71 -23.25 -22.40
CA THR A 186 -11.41 -24.58 -21.85
C THR A 186 -10.79 -25.51 -22.90
N HIS A 187 -10.36 -26.70 -22.47
CA HIS A 187 -9.98 -27.77 -23.39
C HIS A 187 -11.16 -28.42 -24.12
N HIS A 188 -12.41 -28.16 -23.69
CA HIS A 188 -13.61 -28.65 -24.34
C HIS A 188 -14.03 -27.69 -25.46
N PRO A 189 -14.10 -28.16 -26.72
CA PRO A 189 -14.47 -27.29 -27.85
C PRO A 189 -15.84 -26.64 -27.65
N GLY A 190 -15.88 -25.31 -27.79
CA GLY A 190 -17.11 -24.52 -27.64
C GLY A 190 -17.44 -24.09 -26.21
N GLU A 191 -16.68 -24.52 -25.21
CA GLU A 191 -16.90 -24.19 -23.80
C GLU A 191 -15.82 -23.24 -23.25
N PHE A 192 -16.25 -22.28 -22.43
CA PHE A 192 -15.39 -21.29 -21.79
C PHE A 192 -15.91 -20.91 -20.40
N TYR A 193 -15.00 -20.50 -19.54
CA TYR A 193 -15.31 -19.80 -18.30
C TYR A 193 -15.32 -18.29 -18.52
N SER A 194 -15.98 -17.60 -17.60
CA SER A 194 -15.96 -16.15 -17.48
C SER A 194 -15.34 -15.76 -16.15
N LEU A 195 -14.47 -14.74 -16.14
CA LEU A 195 -13.94 -14.19 -14.90
C LEU A 195 -15.02 -13.34 -14.21
N VAL A 196 -15.19 -13.55 -12.90
CA VAL A 196 -16.25 -12.90 -12.12
C VAL A 196 -16.04 -11.39 -11.97
N GLN A 197 -17.12 -10.62 -12.15
CA GLN A 197 -17.14 -9.17 -11.88
C GLN A 197 -17.29 -8.85 -10.39
N SER A 198 -17.94 -9.76 -9.67
CA SER A 198 -18.09 -9.81 -8.23
C SER A 198 -18.60 -11.20 -7.84
N PRO A 199 -18.42 -11.65 -6.59
CA PRO A 199 -18.94 -12.95 -6.12
C PRO A 199 -20.46 -12.92 -5.81
N GLN A 200 -21.24 -12.04 -6.48
CA GLN A 200 -22.65 -11.79 -6.17
C GLN A 200 -23.54 -13.04 -6.17
N GLN A 201 -23.40 -13.93 -7.15
CA GLN A 201 -24.22 -15.16 -7.17
C GLN A 201 -23.81 -16.12 -6.03
N LEU A 202 -22.52 -16.17 -5.71
CA LEU A 202 -21.97 -17.13 -4.76
C LEU A 202 -22.27 -16.71 -3.31
N LYS A 203 -22.20 -15.41 -2.99
CA LYS A 203 -22.58 -14.92 -1.67
C LYS A 203 -24.05 -15.16 -1.34
N GLN A 204 -24.94 -15.06 -2.34
CA GLN A 204 -26.35 -15.41 -2.17
C GLN A 204 -26.54 -16.91 -1.87
N LEU A 205 -25.81 -17.79 -2.56
CA LEU A 205 -25.84 -19.23 -2.26
C LEU A 205 -25.31 -19.52 -0.86
N LEU A 206 -24.31 -18.79 -0.36
CA LEU A 206 -23.81 -18.92 1.01
C LEU A 206 -24.86 -18.53 2.04
N MET A 207 -25.66 -17.49 1.78
CA MET A 207 -26.79 -17.14 2.65
C MET A 207 -27.85 -18.25 2.67
N VAL A 208 -28.22 -18.79 1.50
CA VAL A 208 -29.13 -19.95 1.40
C VAL A 208 -28.56 -21.18 2.10
N GLY A 209 -27.25 -21.38 2.03
CA GLY A 209 -26.51 -22.47 2.67
C GLY A 209 -26.32 -22.31 4.19
N GLY A 210 -26.79 -21.21 4.79
CA GLY A 210 -26.76 -21.01 6.23
C GLY A 210 -25.43 -20.49 6.77
N THR A 211 -24.58 -19.86 5.95
CA THR A 211 -23.35 -19.21 6.45
C THR A 211 -23.65 -18.03 7.40
N ASP A 212 -24.85 -17.44 7.32
CA ASP A 212 -25.36 -16.30 8.10
C ASP A 212 -24.59 -14.97 7.90
N ARG A 213 -23.25 -15.00 7.97
CA ARG A 213 -22.37 -13.83 7.87
C ARG A 213 -21.14 -14.17 7.03
N TYR A 214 -21.10 -13.66 5.82
CA TYR A 214 -20.03 -13.92 4.86
C TYR A 214 -19.25 -12.65 4.53
N PHE A 215 -17.94 -12.80 4.37
CA PHE A 215 -17.15 -11.80 3.66
C PHE A 215 -16.03 -12.44 2.84
N GLN A 216 -15.51 -11.68 1.87
CA GLN A 216 -14.33 -12.06 1.11
C GLN A 216 -13.58 -10.81 0.63
N VAL A 217 -12.25 -10.85 0.71
CA VAL A 217 -11.39 -9.91 -0.03
C VAL A 217 -11.19 -10.46 -1.45
N ALA A 218 -12.20 -10.29 -2.30
CA ALA A 218 -12.32 -10.93 -3.60
C ALA A 218 -11.52 -10.20 -4.70
N ARG A 219 -10.97 -10.97 -5.64
CA ARG A 219 -10.45 -10.41 -6.90
C ARG A 219 -11.56 -10.38 -7.94
N CYS A 220 -11.73 -9.22 -8.56
CA CYS A 220 -12.81 -8.94 -9.50
C CYS A 220 -12.24 -8.44 -10.83
N TYR A 221 -12.92 -8.75 -11.91
CA TYR A 221 -12.45 -8.50 -13.28
C TYR A 221 -13.52 -7.81 -14.10
N ARG A 222 -13.14 -6.80 -14.90
CA ARG A 222 -14.02 -6.10 -15.84
C ARG A 222 -13.30 -5.86 -17.15
N ASP A 223 -13.88 -6.31 -18.25
CA ASP A 223 -13.37 -6.07 -19.60
C ASP A 223 -13.92 -4.74 -20.14
N GLU A 224 -13.68 -3.66 -19.40
CA GLU A 224 -14.05 -2.29 -19.78
C GLU A 224 -12.83 -1.52 -20.29
N GLY A 225 -13.07 -0.51 -21.13
CA GLY A 225 -12.03 0.43 -21.54
C GLY A 225 -11.35 1.09 -20.33
N ALA A 226 -10.03 1.24 -20.40
CA ALA A 226 -9.25 1.81 -19.31
C ALA A 226 -9.69 3.25 -18.99
N ARG A 227 -9.93 3.54 -17.72
CA ARG A 227 -10.10 4.89 -17.17
C ARG A 227 -9.01 5.16 -16.13
N PRO A 228 -8.67 6.42 -15.83
CA PRO A 228 -7.61 6.74 -14.88
C PRO A 228 -7.76 6.07 -13.50
N ASP A 229 -9.00 5.82 -13.08
CA ASP A 229 -9.40 5.23 -11.80
C ASP A 229 -9.83 3.76 -11.88
N ARG A 230 -9.82 3.16 -13.09
CA ARG A 230 -10.33 1.79 -13.31
C ARG A 230 -9.28 0.89 -13.95
N GLN A 231 -8.96 -0.17 -13.24
CA GLN A 231 -8.12 -1.25 -13.73
C GLN A 231 -8.99 -2.47 -14.10
N PRO A 232 -8.61 -3.27 -15.11
CA PRO A 232 -9.35 -4.45 -15.51
C PRO A 232 -9.43 -5.50 -14.39
N GLU A 233 -8.46 -5.48 -13.47
CA GLU A 233 -8.40 -6.32 -12.29
C GLU A 233 -8.33 -5.45 -11.04
N PHE A 234 -9.23 -5.67 -10.08
CA PHE A 234 -9.31 -4.91 -8.84
C PHE A 234 -9.78 -5.77 -7.68
N THR A 235 -9.49 -5.34 -6.45
CA THR A 235 -9.89 -6.06 -5.23
C THR A 235 -11.09 -5.38 -4.60
N GLN A 236 -12.09 -6.17 -4.22
CA GLN A 236 -13.25 -5.71 -3.46
C GLN A 236 -13.26 -6.38 -2.08
N LEU A 237 -13.77 -5.67 -1.08
CA LEU A 237 -14.27 -6.30 0.13
C LEU A 237 -15.76 -6.54 -0.10
N ASP A 238 -16.14 -7.81 -0.29
CA ASP A 238 -17.52 -8.21 -0.46
C ASP A 238 -18.06 -8.76 0.86
N ILE A 239 -19.27 -8.36 1.23
CA ILE A 239 -19.92 -8.65 2.52
C ILE A 239 -21.36 -9.05 2.24
N GLU A 240 -21.86 -10.07 2.93
CA GLU A 240 -23.26 -10.48 2.89
C GLU A 240 -23.73 -10.95 4.28
N LEU A 241 -24.99 -10.66 4.60
CA LEU A 241 -25.62 -10.94 5.90
C LEU A 241 -27.02 -11.51 5.69
N SER A 242 -27.37 -12.56 6.45
CA SER A 242 -28.72 -13.08 6.55
C SER A 242 -29.53 -12.30 7.61
N PHE A 243 -30.86 -12.31 7.47
CA PHE A 243 -31.80 -11.74 8.46
C PHE A 243 -31.51 -10.30 8.88
N THR A 244 -31.07 -9.46 7.94
CA THR A 244 -30.68 -8.07 8.16
C THR A 244 -31.54 -7.10 7.34
N ASP A 245 -31.43 -5.80 7.62
CA ASP A 245 -31.92 -4.72 6.76
C ASP A 245 -30.78 -3.78 6.33
N SER A 246 -31.08 -2.81 5.46
CA SER A 246 -30.09 -1.85 4.95
C SER A 246 -29.48 -0.97 6.04
N SER A 247 -30.25 -0.61 7.07
CA SER A 247 -29.78 0.25 8.17
C SER A 247 -28.70 -0.45 9.00
N GLN A 248 -28.85 -1.76 9.23
CA GLN A 248 -27.85 -2.56 9.94
C GLN A 248 -26.58 -2.75 9.10
N VAL A 249 -26.72 -2.98 7.80
CA VAL A 249 -25.56 -3.09 6.89
C VAL A 249 -24.79 -1.78 6.83
N MET A 250 -25.47 -0.64 6.75
CA MET A 250 -24.81 0.67 6.78
C MET A 250 -24.03 0.89 8.08
N ARG A 251 -24.64 0.60 9.23
CA ARG A 251 -23.97 0.70 10.54
C ARG A 251 -22.74 -0.20 10.64
N LEU A 252 -22.83 -1.43 10.13
CA LEU A 252 -21.68 -2.34 10.08
C LEU A 252 -20.52 -1.73 9.28
N VAL A 253 -20.81 -1.15 8.11
CA VAL A 253 -19.80 -0.54 7.25
C VAL A 253 -19.18 0.69 7.91
N GLU A 254 -19.97 1.52 8.59
CA GLU A 254 -19.49 2.66 9.37
C GLU A 254 -18.51 2.22 10.47
N GLU A 255 -18.90 1.22 11.27
CA GLU A 255 -18.07 0.67 12.35
C GLU A 255 -16.80 0.00 11.80
N LEU A 256 -16.91 -0.73 10.70
CA LEU A 256 -15.78 -1.37 10.01
C LEU A 256 -14.77 -0.32 9.57
N LEU A 257 -15.22 0.74 8.91
CA LEU A 257 -14.35 1.82 8.43
C LEU A 257 -13.72 2.57 9.61
N ALA A 258 -14.50 2.94 10.63
CA ALA A 258 -13.97 3.62 11.81
C ALA A 258 -12.91 2.79 12.55
N THR A 259 -13.13 1.49 12.70
CA THR A 259 -12.22 0.58 13.41
C THR A 259 -10.96 0.29 12.60
N SER A 260 -11.08 0.14 11.27
CA SER A 260 -9.94 -0.14 10.40
C SER A 260 -9.13 1.10 10.02
N TRP A 261 -9.69 2.30 10.23
CA TRP A 261 -9.10 3.57 9.80
C TRP A 261 -7.64 3.74 10.23
N PRO A 262 -6.73 4.18 9.34
CA PRO A 262 -5.35 4.44 9.70
C PRO A 262 -5.26 5.50 10.82
N SER A 263 -4.55 5.18 11.90
CA SER A 263 -4.38 6.08 13.05
C SER A 263 -3.54 7.32 12.73
N SER A 264 -2.83 7.31 11.60
CA SER A 264 -2.09 8.46 11.08
C SER A 264 -2.98 9.50 10.39
N LEU A 265 -4.26 9.18 10.13
CA LEU A 265 -5.22 10.07 9.50
C LEU A 265 -6.19 10.65 10.55
N PRO A 266 -6.83 11.79 10.27
CA PRO A 266 -7.89 12.32 11.13
C PRO A 266 -8.96 11.25 11.38
N PRO A 267 -9.47 11.11 12.62
CA PRO A 267 -10.45 10.10 12.97
C PRO A 267 -11.75 10.32 12.20
N LEU A 268 -12.44 9.23 11.88
CA LEU A 268 -13.77 9.26 11.29
C LEU A 268 -14.82 9.48 12.38
N SER A 269 -15.77 10.38 12.11
CA SER A 269 -16.95 10.58 12.97
C SER A 269 -18.10 9.76 12.43
N ILE A 270 -18.59 8.82 13.24
CA ILE A 270 -19.78 8.01 12.94
C ILE A 270 -20.96 8.45 13.85
N PRO A 271 -22.22 8.32 13.41
CA PRO A 271 -22.67 7.83 12.10
C PRO A 271 -22.35 8.82 10.96
N PHE A 272 -22.25 8.32 9.73
CA PHE A 272 -22.01 9.18 8.58
C PHE A 272 -23.30 9.93 8.19
N PRO A 273 -23.19 11.19 7.70
CA PRO A 273 -24.35 11.90 7.18
C PRO A 273 -24.99 11.16 6.01
N THR A 274 -26.30 10.99 6.06
CA THR A 274 -27.08 10.35 4.99
C THR A 274 -27.84 11.39 4.19
N MET A 275 -27.95 11.19 2.88
CA MET A 275 -28.85 11.93 2.00
C MET A 275 -29.53 10.97 1.03
N THR A 276 -30.74 11.31 0.62
CA THR A 276 -31.44 10.59 -0.46
C THR A 276 -30.79 10.90 -1.81
N PHE A 277 -31.02 10.04 -2.80
CA PHE A 277 -30.55 10.26 -4.16
C PHE A 277 -31.09 11.59 -4.73
N GLU A 278 -32.37 11.88 -4.49
CA GLU A 278 -33.03 13.11 -4.93
C GLU A 278 -32.38 14.35 -4.31
N GLN A 279 -32.03 14.30 -3.01
CA GLN A 279 -31.31 15.38 -2.35
C GLN A 279 -29.90 15.55 -2.91
N ALA A 280 -29.15 14.46 -3.11
CA ALA A 280 -27.81 14.53 -3.68
C ALA A 280 -27.83 15.16 -5.09
N PHE A 281 -28.77 14.75 -5.92
CA PHE A 281 -28.91 15.28 -7.28
C PHE A 281 -29.41 16.73 -7.29
N SER A 282 -30.37 17.08 -6.44
CA SER A 282 -30.87 18.45 -6.32
C SER A 282 -29.81 19.42 -5.79
N ASP A 283 -29.11 19.02 -4.73
CA ASP A 283 -28.15 19.90 -4.03
C ASP A 283 -26.77 19.91 -4.69
N TYR A 284 -26.38 18.88 -5.45
CA TYR A 284 -25.01 18.74 -5.97
C TYR A 284 -24.92 18.30 -7.44
N GLY A 285 -26.02 17.87 -8.07
CA GLY A 285 -26.04 17.41 -9.47
C GLY A 285 -25.33 16.07 -9.71
N THR A 286 -25.02 15.32 -8.64
CA THR A 286 -24.30 14.04 -8.69
C THR A 286 -24.70 13.16 -7.51
N ASP A 287 -24.65 11.84 -7.68
CA ASP A 287 -24.91 10.83 -6.65
C ASP A 287 -23.69 10.56 -5.75
N GLN A 288 -22.53 11.09 -6.12
CA GLN A 288 -21.27 11.02 -5.36
C GLN A 288 -20.70 12.42 -5.08
N PRO A 289 -21.41 13.26 -4.30
CA PRO A 289 -21.02 14.65 -4.09
C PRO A 289 -19.79 14.80 -3.21
N ASP A 290 -18.96 15.80 -3.52
CA ASP A 290 -17.87 16.23 -2.63
C ASP A 290 -18.41 17.17 -1.55
N VAL A 291 -18.81 16.59 -0.41
CA VAL A 291 -19.42 17.31 0.72
C VAL A 291 -18.42 18.11 1.57
N ARG A 292 -17.13 18.12 1.21
CA ARG A 292 -16.13 18.97 1.89
C ARG A 292 -16.35 20.44 1.58
N TYR A 293 -17.02 20.74 0.47
CA TYR A 293 -17.36 22.09 0.03
C TYR A 293 -18.85 22.34 0.22
N GLY A 294 -19.23 23.50 0.76
CA GLY A 294 -20.63 23.89 0.97
C GLY A 294 -21.36 24.38 -0.28
N CYS A 295 -20.79 24.19 -1.48
CA CYS A 295 -21.32 24.73 -2.73
C CYS A 295 -22.49 23.88 -3.23
N LYS A 296 -23.70 24.17 -2.73
CA LYS A 296 -24.93 23.56 -3.23
C LYS A 296 -25.44 24.25 -4.50
N VAL A 297 -26.05 23.46 -5.38
CA VAL A 297 -26.82 23.92 -6.53
C VAL A 297 -28.16 24.45 -6.01
N PHE A 298 -28.52 25.66 -6.43
CA PHE A 298 -29.84 26.23 -6.16
C PHE A 298 -30.62 26.31 -7.46
N CYS A 299 -31.73 25.60 -7.55
CA CYS A 299 -32.67 25.76 -8.66
C CYS A 299 -33.49 27.04 -8.43
N PHE A 300 -33.12 28.13 -9.10
CA PHE A 300 -34.00 29.30 -9.21
C PHE A 300 -35.10 28.96 -10.20
N MET A 301 -36.25 28.49 -9.72
CA MET A 301 -37.46 28.57 -10.53
C MET A 301 -37.79 30.06 -10.66
N LEU A 302 -37.59 30.62 -11.86
CA LEU A 302 -38.25 31.86 -12.25
C LEU A 302 -39.75 31.58 -12.19
N GLU A 303 -40.37 31.88 -11.04
CA GLU A 303 -41.81 32.10 -11.00
C GLU A 303 -42.12 33.06 -12.12
N SER A 304 -42.98 32.59 -13.01
CA SER A 304 -43.37 33.27 -14.22
C SER A 304 -43.79 34.69 -13.87
N PHE A 305 -43.06 35.67 -14.39
CA PHE A 305 -43.59 37.00 -14.66
C PHE A 305 -44.73 36.84 -15.68
N LEU A 306 -45.89 36.41 -15.20
CA LEU A 306 -47.18 36.50 -15.87
C LEU A 306 -48.04 37.40 -14.97
N LEU A 307 -47.75 38.69 -15.05
CA LEU A 307 -48.68 39.78 -14.73
C LEU A 307 -49.33 40.23 -16.04
#